data_AF-A0A151M3S6-F1
#
_entry.id   AF-A0A151M3S6-F1
#
_cell.length_a   1.000
_cell.length_b   1.000
_cell.length_c   1.000
_cell.angle_alpha   90.00
_cell.angle_beta   90.00
_cell.angle_gamma   90.00
#
_symmetry.space_group_name_H-M   'P 1'
#
loop_
_entity.id
_entity.type
_entity.pdbx_description
1 polymer ?
#
loop_
_entity_poly.entity_id
_entity_poly.type
_entity_poly.pdbx_seq_one_letter_code
_entity_poly.pdbx_strand_id
1 'polypeptide(L)'
;MCLKPQKEPLKLSIESLRKVQAQLESKRLMTPMLRRCFELALKQFPQEPQCVQDNAQMVIASQMMELKFVSGEGECKIKVSSAEGCPQYKVGEPTKSMYLDRLLHQPQLLTTENLKNIKKTLETWGSLSEEMELCFEEVLKEFPQETLCVRSNAYLVIHCDGMELRFVSGERKCEIAVCSSEPRYRVKELTAEVFLERLLSRPQRLSMENLQRIRKGLASWTEISTELRACFNLFLEKFPNEPACIQEIPTMNMKWDGTRLQFLEGDLTVTVTWLNDKATYNVQVKTWAIYQEMLKLSEQPLSKENLLMVRQKVRNLQGVPDKVEDVFNMAIEKFFAEQEVLQNNAKLVMKCDVGEIVFVSGKGENIVDVYLSDGKVYYKNLQETTEVKFLKTLMDIISSLWEALINNMVKRFSEFLELLPTIGKYMVKHFPEFLKLLPLIGKYM
;
A
#
# COMPACT_ATOMS: atom_id res chain seq x y z
N MET A 1 49.12 -28.08 -36.28
CA MET A 1 48.90 -29.52 -36.51
C MET A 1 47.42 -29.82 -36.31
N CYS A 2 46.69 -30.18 -37.36
CA CYS A 2 45.33 -30.71 -37.22
C CYS A 2 45.43 -32.19 -36.83
N LEU A 3 44.89 -32.56 -35.66
CA LEU A 3 44.83 -33.96 -35.25
C LEU A 3 43.76 -34.66 -36.10
N LYS A 4 44.09 -35.86 -36.59
CA LYS A 4 43.13 -36.68 -37.35
C LYS A 4 41.90 -36.96 -36.48
N PRO A 5 40.67 -36.93 -37.05
CA PRO A 5 39.47 -37.28 -36.31
C PRO A 5 39.61 -38.67 -35.70
N GLN A 6 39.15 -38.80 -34.46
CA GLN A 6 39.19 -40.05 -33.72
C GLN A 6 38.36 -41.11 -34.48
N LYS A 7 38.99 -42.23 -34.87
CA LYS A 7 38.34 -43.26 -35.69
C LYS A 7 37.27 -44.05 -34.95
N GLU A 8 37.41 -44.22 -33.63
CA GLU A 8 36.48 -44.99 -32.81
C GLU A 8 36.14 -44.24 -31.51
N PRO A 9 34.87 -44.26 -31.08
CA PRO A 9 34.47 -43.66 -29.81
C PRO A 9 35.09 -44.40 -28.63
N LEU A 10 35.49 -43.67 -27.60
CA LEU A 10 36.00 -44.25 -26.36
C LEU A 10 34.85 -44.70 -25.47
N LYS A 11 35.08 -45.67 -24.59
CA LYS A 11 34.13 -45.97 -23.52
C LYS A 11 33.90 -44.71 -22.68
N LEU A 12 32.65 -44.35 -22.39
CA LEU A 12 32.30 -43.25 -21.49
C LEU A 12 32.27 -43.74 -20.05
N SER A 13 33.22 -43.26 -19.24
CA SER A 13 33.24 -43.40 -17.79
C SER A 13 34.06 -42.25 -17.19
N ILE A 14 33.94 -42.00 -15.89
CA ILE A 14 34.77 -40.99 -15.21
C ILE A 14 36.25 -41.31 -15.32
N GLU A 15 36.62 -42.59 -15.27
CA GLU A 15 37.99 -43.06 -15.43
C GLU A 15 38.52 -42.81 -16.84
N SER A 16 37.71 -43.07 -17.88
CA SER A 16 38.13 -42.84 -19.26
C SER A 16 38.28 -41.35 -19.57
N LEU A 17 37.37 -40.52 -19.05
CA LEU A 17 37.47 -39.06 -19.16
C LEU A 17 38.76 -38.54 -18.50
N ARG A 18 39.08 -38.98 -17.28
CA ARG A 18 40.33 -38.60 -16.58
C ARG A 18 41.57 -39.11 -17.32
N LYS A 19 41.54 -40.34 -17.84
CA LYS A 19 42.65 -40.93 -18.60
C LYS A 19 42.95 -40.11 -19.86
N VAL A 20 41.92 -39.74 -20.62
CA VAL A 20 42.10 -38.92 -21.82
C VAL A 20 42.56 -37.51 -21.47
N GLN A 21 42.02 -36.90 -20.42
CA GLN A 21 42.47 -35.59 -19.93
C GLN A 21 43.98 -35.61 -19.62
N ALA A 22 44.45 -36.59 -18.84
CA ALA A 22 45.88 -36.74 -18.50
C ALA A 22 46.76 -37.01 -19.74
N GLN A 23 46.26 -37.79 -20.70
CA GLN A 23 46.96 -38.03 -21.96
C GLN A 23 47.11 -36.76 -22.81
N LEU A 24 46.08 -35.93 -22.87
CA LEU A 24 46.13 -34.65 -23.58
C LEU A 24 47.05 -33.64 -22.89
N GLU A 25 47.09 -33.64 -21.55
CA GLU A 25 48.00 -32.79 -20.78
C GLU A 25 49.47 -33.19 -20.98
N SER A 26 49.79 -34.48 -20.85
CA SER A 26 51.15 -35.00 -21.09
C SER A 26 51.65 -34.75 -22.51
N LYS A 27 50.75 -34.81 -23.52
CA LYS A 27 51.07 -34.51 -24.92
C LYS A 27 51.05 -33.02 -25.27
N ARG A 28 50.80 -32.12 -24.29
CA ARG A 28 50.65 -30.67 -24.48
C ARG A 28 49.59 -30.29 -25.52
N LEU A 29 48.55 -31.11 -25.66
CA LEU A 29 47.38 -30.87 -26.52
C LEU A 29 46.21 -30.26 -25.75
N MET A 30 46.34 -30.14 -24.42
CA MET A 30 45.32 -29.57 -23.55
C MET A 30 45.31 -28.04 -23.61
N THR A 31 44.33 -27.48 -24.32
CA THR A 31 44.08 -26.03 -24.27
C THR A 31 43.34 -25.66 -22.98
N PRO A 32 43.45 -24.40 -22.50
CA PRO A 32 42.68 -23.94 -21.33
C PRO A 32 41.17 -24.15 -21.47
N MET A 33 40.63 -23.97 -22.68
CA MET A 33 39.19 -24.17 -22.94
C MET A 33 38.80 -25.65 -22.89
N LEU A 34 39.61 -26.53 -23.49
CA LEU A 34 39.36 -27.97 -23.46
C LEU A 34 39.44 -28.50 -22.02
N ARG A 35 40.40 -28.00 -21.22
CA ARG A 35 40.51 -28.32 -19.80
C ARG A 35 39.21 -27.96 -19.05
N ARG A 36 38.70 -26.75 -19.23
CA ARG A 36 37.42 -26.32 -18.64
C ARG A 36 36.24 -27.19 -19.08
N CYS A 37 36.23 -27.67 -20.33
CA CYS A 37 35.21 -28.60 -20.81
C CYS A 37 35.32 -29.98 -20.12
N PHE A 38 36.53 -30.51 -19.95
CA PHE A 38 36.74 -31.75 -19.18
C PHE A 38 36.34 -31.61 -17.72
N GLU A 39 36.73 -30.50 -17.07
CA GLU A 39 36.32 -30.19 -15.70
C GLU A 39 34.79 -30.14 -15.57
N LEU A 40 34.11 -29.48 -16.51
CA LEU A 40 32.65 -29.42 -16.53
C LEU A 40 32.03 -30.81 -16.75
N ALA A 41 32.55 -31.59 -17.69
CA ALA A 41 32.07 -32.94 -17.97
C ALA A 41 32.22 -33.87 -16.75
N LEU A 42 33.40 -33.85 -16.11
CA LEU A 42 33.70 -34.63 -14.92
C LEU A 42 32.88 -34.20 -13.70
N LYS A 43 32.46 -32.93 -13.64
CA LYS A 43 31.59 -32.42 -12.59
C LYS A 43 30.12 -32.80 -12.81
N GLN A 44 29.61 -32.66 -14.02
CA GLN A 44 28.18 -32.80 -14.32
C GLN A 44 27.76 -34.24 -14.61
N PHE A 45 28.56 -35.01 -15.35
CA PHE A 45 28.18 -36.37 -15.75
C PHE A 45 27.88 -37.32 -14.57
N PRO A 46 28.64 -37.33 -13.45
CA PRO A 46 28.27 -38.14 -12.28
C PRO A 46 26.95 -37.74 -11.62
N GLN A 47 26.45 -36.53 -11.89
CA GLN A 47 25.20 -36.01 -11.32
C GLN A 47 23.99 -36.35 -12.19
N GLU A 48 24.20 -36.84 -13.42
CA GLU A 48 23.10 -37.27 -14.29
C GLU A 48 22.45 -38.55 -13.75
N PRO A 49 21.15 -38.78 -13.96
CA PRO A 49 20.50 -40.01 -13.52
C PRO A 49 21.12 -41.23 -14.23
N GLN A 50 21.04 -42.40 -13.58
CA GLN A 50 21.65 -43.64 -14.07
C GLN A 50 21.18 -44.00 -15.49
N CYS A 51 19.90 -43.77 -15.81
CA CYS A 51 19.34 -44.01 -17.14
C CYS A 51 20.00 -43.18 -18.25
N VAL A 52 20.53 -41.99 -17.93
CA VAL A 52 21.33 -41.18 -18.85
C VAL A 52 22.76 -41.71 -18.91
N GLN A 53 23.40 -42.00 -17.78
CA GLN A 53 24.79 -42.45 -17.73
C GLN A 53 25.03 -43.75 -18.50
N ASP A 54 24.09 -44.70 -18.44
CA ASP A 54 24.22 -46.02 -19.04
C ASP A 54 24.01 -46.07 -20.56
N ASN A 55 23.42 -45.02 -21.15
CA ASN A 55 23.07 -44.95 -22.57
C ASN A 55 23.48 -43.62 -23.22
N ALA A 56 24.57 -43.01 -22.75
CA ALA A 56 25.03 -41.70 -23.22
C ALA A 56 26.14 -41.76 -24.27
N GLN A 57 26.02 -40.94 -25.30
CA GLN A 57 27.12 -40.50 -26.15
C GLN A 57 27.52 -39.08 -25.76
N MET A 58 28.71 -38.91 -25.18
CA MET A 58 29.28 -37.60 -24.87
C MET A 58 30.26 -37.13 -25.94
N VAL A 59 30.08 -35.89 -26.39
CA VAL A 59 30.98 -35.19 -27.31
C VAL A 59 31.59 -34.00 -26.60
N ILE A 60 32.91 -34.04 -26.37
CA ILE A 60 33.67 -32.90 -25.83
C ILE A 60 34.36 -32.21 -27.00
N ALA A 61 33.95 -30.99 -27.31
CA ALA A 61 34.40 -30.26 -28.51
C ALA A 61 35.07 -28.91 -28.16
N SER A 62 36.12 -28.61 -28.91
CA SER A 62 36.82 -27.33 -28.99
C SER A 62 37.02 -26.96 -30.46
N GLN A 63 37.49 -25.74 -30.75
CA GLN A 63 37.72 -25.28 -32.13
C GLN A 63 38.62 -26.22 -32.97
N MET A 64 39.52 -26.97 -32.33
CA MET A 64 40.53 -27.79 -33.03
C MET A 64 40.38 -29.30 -32.78
N MET A 65 39.46 -29.72 -31.92
CA MET A 65 39.36 -31.10 -31.46
C MET A 65 37.96 -31.45 -31.02
N GLU A 66 37.50 -32.63 -31.44
CA GLU A 66 36.27 -33.27 -30.99
C GLU A 66 36.61 -34.67 -30.47
N LEU A 67 36.17 -34.97 -29.26
CA LEU A 67 36.36 -36.27 -28.60
C LEU A 67 35.00 -36.89 -28.36
N LYS A 68 34.85 -38.17 -28.74
CA LYS A 68 33.59 -38.90 -28.60
C LYS A 68 33.76 -40.03 -27.60
N PHE A 69 32.83 -40.10 -26.66
CA PHE A 69 32.73 -41.13 -25.65
C PHE A 69 31.33 -41.73 -25.71
N VAL A 70 31.20 -43.05 -25.55
CA VAL A 70 29.92 -43.77 -25.61
C VAL A 70 29.79 -44.76 -24.45
N SER A 71 28.63 -44.77 -23.82
CA SER A 71 28.12 -45.76 -22.87
C SER A 71 26.84 -46.37 -23.45
N GLY A 72 26.69 -47.69 -23.36
CA GLY A 72 25.57 -48.41 -23.95
C GLY A 72 25.42 -48.17 -25.46
N GLU A 73 24.19 -47.97 -25.91
CA GLU A 73 23.84 -47.65 -27.31
C GLU A 73 24.08 -46.17 -27.67
N GLY A 74 24.32 -45.33 -26.66
CA GLY A 74 24.62 -43.91 -26.83
C GLY A 74 23.46 -43.07 -27.34
N GLU A 75 22.20 -43.45 -27.08
CA GLU A 75 21.03 -42.71 -27.56
C GLU A 75 20.92 -41.32 -26.93
N CYS A 76 21.34 -41.17 -25.67
CA CYS A 76 21.36 -39.87 -25.00
C CYS A 76 22.57 -39.05 -25.43
N LYS A 77 22.34 -37.93 -26.12
CA LYS A 77 23.44 -37.13 -26.69
C LYS A 77 23.86 -36.05 -25.71
N ILE A 78 25.05 -36.16 -25.15
CA ILE A 78 25.65 -35.15 -24.29
C ILE A 78 26.67 -34.36 -25.11
N LYS A 79 26.53 -33.03 -25.17
CA LYS A 79 27.48 -32.14 -25.83
C LYS A 79 28.10 -31.21 -24.80
N VAL A 80 29.43 -31.26 -24.70
CA VAL A 80 30.23 -30.36 -23.88
C VAL A 80 31.09 -29.52 -24.82
N SER A 81 30.74 -28.24 -24.96
CA SER A 81 31.41 -27.36 -25.93
C SER A 81 31.53 -25.94 -25.41
N SER A 82 32.49 -25.18 -25.93
CA SER A 82 32.57 -23.75 -25.67
C SER A 82 31.62 -22.97 -26.57
N ALA A 83 30.78 -22.13 -25.98
CA ALA A 83 30.06 -21.07 -26.66
C ALA A 83 30.34 -19.76 -25.93
N GLU A 84 30.65 -18.70 -26.67
CA GLU A 84 30.95 -17.37 -26.10
C GLU A 84 32.07 -17.36 -25.05
N GLY A 85 33.04 -18.29 -25.18
CA GLY A 85 34.16 -18.40 -24.23
C GLY A 85 33.82 -19.11 -22.91
N CYS A 86 32.62 -19.65 -22.76
CA CYS A 86 32.19 -20.41 -21.59
C CYS A 86 31.90 -21.88 -21.97
N PRO A 87 32.37 -22.87 -21.18
CA PRO A 87 32.01 -24.26 -21.40
C PRO A 87 30.52 -24.46 -21.09
N GLN A 88 29.80 -25.11 -22.01
CA GLN A 88 28.38 -25.47 -21.86
C GLN A 88 28.25 -26.98 -21.83
N TYR A 89 27.36 -27.49 -20.98
CA TYR A 89 26.99 -28.90 -20.90
C TYR A 89 25.51 -29.02 -21.31
N LYS A 90 25.25 -29.69 -22.44
CA LYS A 90 23.90 -29.89 -22.98
C LYS A 90 23.63 -31.37 -23.10
N VAL A 91 22.43 -31.78 -22.69
CA VAL A 91 21.95 -33.15 -22.86
C VAL A 91 20.75 -33.09 -23.80
N GLY A 92 20.72 -34.01 -24.75
CA GLY A 92 19.56 -34.28 -25.59
C GLY A 92 18.95 -35.61 -25.16
N GLU A 93 17.77 -35.54 -24.59
CA GLU A 93 17.01 -36.69 -24.13
C GLU A 93 16.18 -37.27 -25.29
N PRO A 94 16.38 -38.55 -25.66
CA PRO A 94 15.70 -39.14 -26.82
C PRO A 94 14.26 -39.56 -26.51
N THR A 95 13.89 -39.66 -25.23
CA THR A 95 12.56 -40.12 -24.81
C THR A 95 11.97 -39.25 -23.70
N LYS A 96 10.63 -39.26 -23.63
CA LYS A 96 9.84 -38.63 -22.56
C LYS A 96 10.30 -39.06 -21.16
N SER A 97 10.50 -40.36 -20.95
CA SER A 97 10.87 -40.90 -19.64
C SER A 97 12.22 -40.35 -19.16
N MET A 98 13.22 -40.32 -20.05
CA MET A 98 14.55 -39.81 -19.70
C MET A 98 14.51 -38.31 -19.41
N TYR A 99 13.71 -37.55 -20.15
CA TYR A 99 13.50 -36.14 -19.87
C TYR A 99 12.89 -35.92 -18.47
N LEU A 100 11.84 -36.67 -18.13
CA LEU A 100 11.19 -36.57 -16.81
C LEU A 100 12.12 -37.01 -15.68
N ASP A 101 12.80 -38.14 -15.82
CA ASP A 101 13.75 -38.63 -14.81
C ASP A 101 14.82 -37.59 -14.51
N ARG A 102 15.39 -36.99 -15.55
CA ARG A 102 16.42 -35.95 -15.41
C ARG A 102 15.86 -34.66 -14.81
N LEU A 103 14.67 -34.25 -15.23
CA LEU A 103 13.97 -33.08 -14.71
C LEU A 103 13.69 -33.19 -13.21
N LEU A 104 13.34 -34.39 -12.72
CA LEU A 104 13.09 -34.68 -11.31
C LEU A 104 14.39 -34.86 -10.51
N HIS A 105 15.42 -35.43 -11.14
CA HIS A 105 16.69 -35.71 -10.49
C HIS A 105 17.46 -34.44 -10.11
N GLN A 106 17.46 -33.42 -10.98
CA GLN A 106 18.26 -32.21 -10.80
C GLN A 106 17.41 -30.95 -10.72
N PRO A 107 17.72 -30.03 -9.79
CA PRO A 107 17.13 -28.70 -9.79
C PRO A 107 17.45 -27.93 -11.08
N GLN A 108 16.42 -27.33 -11.66
CA GLN A 108 16.50 -26.54 -12.87
C GLN A 108 16.83 -25.08 -12.58
N LEU A 109 17.33 -24.35 -13.57
CA LEU A 109 17.56 -22.91 -13.41
C LEU A 109 16.22 -22.18 -13.25
N LEU A 110 16.08 -21.39 -12.19
CA LEU A 110 14.88 -20.57 -11.96
C LEU A 110 14.95 -19.27 -12.76
N THR A 111 14.38 -19.29 -13.96
CA THR A 111 14.12 -18.10 -14.78
C THR A 111 12.75 -18.24 -15.44
N THR A 112 12.09 -17.12 -15.72
CA THR A 112 10.80 -17.11 -16.45
C THR A 112 10.91 -17.82 -17.79
N GLU A 113 12.02 -17.65 -18.50
CA GLU A 113 12.26 -18.31 -19.78
C GLU A 113 12.43 -19.82 -19.63
N ASN A 114 13.20 -20.28 -18.64
CA ASN A 114 13.35 -21.72 -18.41
C ASN A 114 12.04 -22.37 -17.95
N LEU A 115 11.24 -21.69 -17.12
CA LEU A 115 9.91 -22.15 -16.72
C LEU A 115 8.99 -22.34 -17.93
N LYS A 116 8.95 -21.35 -18.85
CA LYS A 116 8.18 -21.45 -20.10
C LYS A 116 8.66 -22.59 -20.99
N ASN A 117 9.98 -22.74 -21.13
CA ASN A 117 10.56 -23.79 -21.96
C ASN A 117 10.27 -25.19 -21.42
N ILE A 118 10.36 -25.38 -20.10
CA ILE A 118 9.99 -26.65 -19.45
C ILE A 118 8.49 -26.91 -19.61
N LYS A 119 7.62 -25.92 -19.34
CA LYS A 119 6.16 -26.06 -19.56
C LYS A 119 5.85 -26.51 -21.00
N LYS A 120 6.38 -25.79 -21.99
CA LYS A 120 6.20 -26.10 -23.42
C LYS A 120 6.74 -27.47 -23.79
N THR A 121 7.87 -27.87 -23.21
CA THR A 121 8.45 -29.21 -23.44
C THR A 121 7.50 -30.27 -22.89
N LEU A 122 7.09 -30.16 -21.62
CA LEU A 122 6.14 -31.10 -20.99
C LEU A 122 4.85 -31.21 -21.80
N GLU A 123 4.31 -30.09 -22.30
CA GLU A 123 3.15 -30.05 -23.19
C GLU A 123 3.40 -30.81 -24.50
N THR A 124 4.52 -30.53 -25.18
CA THR A 124 4.91 -31.19 -26.44
C THR A 124 5.04 -32.71 -26.28
N TRP A 125 5.53 -33.17 -25.14
CA TRP A 125 5.67 -34.59 -24.81
C TRP A 125 4.38 -35.21 -24.21
N GLY A 126 3.28 -34.46 -24.13
CA GLY A 126 2.01 -34.91 -23.53
C GLY A 126 2.18 -35.35 -22.07
N SER A 127 3.06 -34.69 -21.32
CA SER A 127 3.38 -34.96 -19.91
C SER A 127 2.86 -33.88 -18.96
N LEU A 128 2.30 -32.81 -19.51
CA LEU A 128 1.69 -31.72 -18.75
C LEU A 128 0.24 -32.11 -18.42
N SER A 129 -0.03 -32.39 -17.15
CA SER A 129 -1.40 -32.54 -16.66
C SER A 129 -2.06 -31.17 -16.50
N GLU A 130 -3.39 -31.15 -16.38
CA GLU A 130 -4.16 -29.94 -16.07
C GLU A 130 -3.72 -29.32 -14.72
N GLU A 131 -3.50 -30.17 -13.71
CA GLU A 131 -2.99 -29.75 -12.39
C GLU A 131 -1.62 -29.07 -12.47
N MET A 132 -0.70 -29.68 -13.22
CA MET A 132 0.64 -29.13 -13.42
C MET A 132 0.60 -27.84 -14.24
N GLU A 133 -0.29 -27.78 -15.25
CA GLU A 133 -0.50 -26.56 -16.04
C GLU A 133 -0.93 -25.39 -15.15
N LEU A 134 -1.92 -25.57 -14.28
CA LEU A 134 -2.37 -24.54 -13.36
C LEU A 134 -1.25 -24.05 -12.44
N CYS A 135 -0.41 -24.97 -11.93
CA CYS A 135 0.78 -24.61 -11.15
C CYS A 135 1.77 -23.76 -11.96
N PHE A 136 2.05 -24.13 -13.22
CA PHE A 136 2.93 -23.34 -14.09
C PHE A 136 2.36 -21.96 -14.38
N GLU A 137 1.06 -21.85 -14.66
CA GLU A 137 0.40 -20.56 -14.89
C GLU A 137 0.50 -19.65 -13.66
N GLU A 138 0.25 -20.18 -12.47
CA GLU A 138 0.36 -19.40 -11.23
C GLU A 138 1.81 -18.94 -10.97
N VAL A 139 2.80 -19.81 -11.18
CA VAL A 139 4.23 -19.43 -11.08
C VAL A 139 4.61 -18.38 -12.12
N LEU A 140 4.20 -18.56 -13.38
CA LEU A 140 4.54 -17.66 -14.48
C LEU A 140 3.88 -16.28 -14.32
N LYS A 141 2.74 -16.22 -13.63
CA LYS A 141 2.06 -14.98 -13.24
C LYS A 141 2.76 -14.29 -12.07
N GLU A 142 3.07 -15.01 -11.00
CA GLU A 142 3.51 -14.42 -9.72
C GLU A 142 5.02 -14.19 -9.64
N PHE A 143 5.85 -15.11 -10.14
CA PHE A 143 7.32 -15.03 -10.02
C PHE A 143 7.93 -13.79 -10.70
N PRO A 144 7.49 -13.35 -11.90
CA PRO A 144 8.01 -12.12 -12.51
C PRO A 144 7.72 -10.86 -11.68
N GLN A 145 6.65 -10.88 -10.88
CA GLN A 145 6.22 -9.80 -10.00
C GLN A 145 6.98 -9.80 -8.66
N GLU A 146 7.87 -10.77 -8.43
CA GLU A 146 8.69 -10.81 -7.23
C GLU A 146 9.85 -9.82 -7.28
N THR A 147 10.28 -9.39 -6.09
CA THR A 147 11.42 -8.49 -5.95
C THR A 147 12.70 -9.13 -6.45
N LEU A 148 13.68 -8.29 -6.80
CA LEU A 148 14.96 -8.80 -7.30
C LEU A 148 15.63 -9.69 -6.26
N CYS A 149 15.58 -9.32 -4.96
CA CYS A 149 16.19 -10.11 -3.88
C CYS A 149 15.63 -11.54 -3.80
N VAL A 150 14.31 -11.70 -4.01
CA VAL A 150 13.67 -13.02 -4.07
C VAL A 150 14.09 -13.74 -5.33
N ARG A 151 13.90 -13.13 -6.51
CA ARG A 151 14.15 -13.79 -7.79
C ARG A 151 15.60 -14.22 -7.98
N SER A 152 16.58 -13.48 -7.45
CA SER A 152 18.00 -13.83 -7.58
C SER A 152 18.47 -14.88 -6.57
N ASN A 153 17.64 -15.27 -5.59
CA ASN A 153 18.06 -16.11 -4.47
C ASN A 153 16.98 -17.09 -4.01
N ALA A 154 16.20 -17.64 -4.95
CA ALA A 154 15.03 -18.46 -4.67
C ALA A 154 15.24 -19.94 -4.94
N TYR A 155 14.55 -20.75 -4.16
CA TYR A 155 14.31 -22.16 -4.35
C TYR A 155 12.80 -22.36 -4.53
N LEU A 156 12.38 -22.56 -5.78
CA LEU A 156 11.00 -22.82 -6.13
C LEU A 156 10.77 -24.33 -6.22
N VAL A 157 9.70 -24.78 -5.57
CA VAL A 157 9.21 -26.15 -5.64
C VAL A 157 7.77 -26.15 -6.16
N ILE A 158 7.53 -26.94 -7.20
CA ILE A 158 6.19 -27.22 -7.71
C ILE A 158 5.85 -28.67 -7.38
N HIS A 159 4.86 -28.86 -6.51
CA HIS A 159 4.31 -30.17 -6.16
C HIS A 159 3.04 -30.44 -6.95
N CYS A 160 3.06 -31.45 -7.82
CA CYS A 160 1.93 -31.82 -8.68
C CYS A 160 2.03 -33.30 -9.07
N ASP A 161 0.92 -34.03 -9.12
CA ASP A 161 0.86 -35.44 -9.54
C ASP A 161 1.88 -36.39 -8.85
N GLY A 162 2.19 -36.14 -7.57
CA GLY A 162 3.22 -36.91 -6.85
C GLY A 162 4.66 -36.63 -7.32
N MET A 163 4.84 -35.66 -8.23
CA MET A 163 6.12 -35.15 -8.69
C MET A 163 6.53 -33.89 -7.92
N GLU A 164 7.84 -33.69 -7.79
CA GLU A 164 8.45 -32.51 -7.20
C GLU A 164 9.41 -31.89 -8.22
N LEU A 165 8.98 -30.81 -8.88
CA LEU A 165 9.84 -30.05 -9.78
C LEU A 165 10.57 -28.97 -8.97
N ARG A 166 11.90 -28.95 -9.07
CA ARG A 166 12.75 -28.05 -8.30
C ARG A 166 13.44 -27.05 -9.21
N PHE A 167 13.39 -25.78 -8.84
CA PHE A 167 14.05 -24.69 -9.55
C PHE A 167 14.87 -23.84 -8.59
N VAL A 168 16.05 -23.39 -9.01
CA VAL A 168 17.00 -22.67 -8.17
C VAL A 168 17.55 -21.42 -8.84
N SER A 169 17.67 -20.34 -8.07
CA SER A 169 18.47 -19.16 -8.36
C SER A 169 19.33 -18.78 -7.15
N GLY A 170 20.55 -18.30 -7.41
CA GLY A 170 21.49 -17.86 -6.38
C GLY A 170 21.78 -18.88 -5.27
N GLU A 171 21.79 -18.40 -4.03
CA GLU A 171 22.16 -19.14 -2.81
C GLU A 171 20.97 -19.83 -2.11
N ARG A 172 19.75 -19.76 -2.68
CA ARG A 172 18.53 -20.41 -2.17
C ARG A 172 18.06 -19.92 -0.79
N LYS A 173 18.17 -18.62 -0.52
CA LYS A 173 17.70 -18.02 0.74
C LYS A 173 16.21 -17.65 0.75
N CYS A 174 15.46 -17.92 -0.31
CA CYS A 174 14.01 -17.76 -0.35
C CYS A 174 13.37 -19.07 -0.79
N GLU A 175 12.39 -19.58 -0.05
CA GLU A 175 11.63 -20.77 -0.48
C GLU A 175 10.30 -20.33 -1.10
N ILE A 176 9.99 -20.88 -2.26
CA ILE A 176 8.74 -20.64 -3.00
C ILE A 176 8.10 -21.99 -3.22
N ALA A 177 6.80 -22.11 -2.94
CA ALA A 177 6.06 -23.36 -3.10
C ALA A 177 4.74 -23.12 -3.83
N VAL A 178 4.43 -24.02 -4.76
CA VAL A 178 3.12 -24.11 -5.43
C VAL A 178 2.67 -25.56 -5.42
N CYS A 179 1.42 -25.81 -5.01
CA CYS A 179 0.86 -27.16 -4.87
C CYS A 179 -0.39 -27.32 -5.74
N SER A 180 -0.60 -28.49 -6.35
CA SER A 180 -1.71 -28.70 -7.30
C SER A 180 -3.12 -28.70 -6.70
N SER A 181 -3.29 -29.15 -5.45
CA SER A 181 -4.62 -29.18 -4.80
C SER A 181 -5.21 -27.80 -4.54
N GLU A 182 -4.34 -26.80 -4.40
CA GLU A 182 -4.67 -25.39 -4.37
C GLU A 182 -3.47 -24.62 -4.94
N PRO A 183 -3.43 -24.32 -6.25
CA PRO A 183 -2.32 -23.62 -6.88
C PRO A 183 -2.27 -22.19 -6.34
N ARG A 184 -1.59 -22.05 -5.19
CA ARG A 184 -1.36 -20.81 -4.50
C ARG A 184 0.13 -20.61 -4.42
N TYR A 185 0.57 -19.52 -5.02
CA TYR A 185 1.95 -19.09 -4.92
C TYR A 185 2.26 -18.65 -3.49
N ARG A 186 3.13 -19.39 -2.80
CA ARG A 186 3.55 -19.08 -1.43
C ARG A 186 5.04 -18.84 -1.40
N VAL A 187 5.45 -17.76 -0.75
CA VAL A 187 6.85 -17.50 -0.45
C VAL A 187 7.05 -17.49 1.04
N LYS A 188 8.08 -18.21 1.48
CA LYS A 188 8.54 -18.23 2.86
C LYS A 188 9.71 -17.26 2.97
N GLU A 189 9.49 -16.20 3.73
CA GLU A 189 10.45 -15.14 3.98
C GLU A 189 11.45 -15.62 5.04
N LEU A 190 12.66 -16.04 4.63
CA LEU A 190 13.67 -16.59 5.55
C LEU A 190 14.51 -15.53 6.27
N THR A 191 14.40 -14.26 5.89
CA THR A 191 15.13 -13.15 6.51
C THR A 191 14.22 -11.92 6.68
N ALA A 192 14.58 -11.07 7.65
CA ALA A 192 13.92 -9.78 7.87
C ALA A 192 13.97 -8.88 6.61
N GLU A 193 15.09 -8.88 5.90
CA GLU A 193 15.30 -8.11 4.67
C GLU A 193 14.32 -8.53 3.56
N VAL A 194 14.21 -9.84 3.29
CA VAL A 194 13.28 -10.37 2.29
C VAL A 194 11.83 -10.09 2.66
N PHE A 195 11.49 -10.24 3.94
CA PHE A 195 10.17 -9.88 4.46
C PHE A 195 9.84 -8.41 4.20
N LEU A 196 10.74 -7.49 4.57
CA LEU A 196 10.52 -6.07 4.40
C LEU A 196 10.46 -5.67 2.92
N GLU A 197 11.37 -6.14 2.08
CA GLU A 197 11.39 -5.78 0.66
C GLU A 197 10.11 -6.22 -0.06
N ARG A 198 9.63 -7.45 0.22
CA ARG A 198 8.34 -7.94 -0.30
C ARG A 198 7.16 -7.15 0.24
N LEU A 199 7.16 -6.85 1.54
CA LEU A 199 6.10 -6.07 2.19
C LEU A 199 5.98 -4.68 1.53
N LEU A 200 7.11 -4.03 1.23
CA LEU A 200 7.17 -2.68 0.67
C LEU A 200 6.91 -2.61 -0.84
N SER A 201 7.30 -3.64 -1.59
CA SER A 201 7.21 -3.66 -3.05
C SER A 201 5.84 -4.05 -3.59
N ARG A 202 5.04 -4.78 -2.80
CA ARG A 202 3.73 -5.27 -3.21
C ARG A 202 2.61 -4.58 -2.45
N PRO A 203 1.55 -4.10 -3.15
CA PRO A 203 0.32 -3.67 -2.51
C PRO A 203 -0.21 -4.78 -1.60
N GLN A 204 -0.36 -4.46 -0.33
CA GLN A 204 -0.92 -5.39 0.64
C GLN A 204 -2.46 -5.34 0.58
N ARG A 205 -3.12 -6.50 0.76
CA ARG A 205 -4.57 -6.52 0.98
C ARG A 205 -4.87 -6.08 2.40
N LEU A 206 -5.87 -5.22 2.56
CA LEU A 206 -6.31 -4.77 3.87
C LEU A 206 -7.32 -5.76 4.46
N SER A 207 -6.83 -6.80 5.13
CA SER A 207 -7.66 -7.75 5.89
C SER A 207 -7.07 -7.97 7.27
N MET A 208 -7.93 -8.26 8.26
CA MET A 208 -7.46 -8.53 9.63
C MET A 208 -6.47 -9.70 9.67
N GLU A 209 -6.69 -10.73 8.85
CA GLU A 209 -5.76 -11.85 8.69
C GLU A 209 -4.39 -11.40 8.17
N ASN A 210 -4.35 -10.59 7.09
CA ASN A 210 -3.08 -10.10 6.54
C ASN A 210 -2.38 -9.15 7.52
N LEU A 211 -3.14 -8.29 8.21
CA LEU A 211 -2.63 -7.40 9.23
C LEU A 211 -2.00 -8.16 10.40
N GLN A 212 -2.64 -9.23 10.87
CA GLN A 212 -2.08 -10.10 11.89
C GLN A 212 -0.84 -10.85 11.40
N ARG A 213 -0.84 -11.32 10.13
CA ARG A 213 0.34 -11.93 9.49
C ARG A 213 1.52 -10.95 9.49
N ILE A 214 1.30 -9.72 9.05
CA ILE A 214 2.33 -8.68 9.02
C ILE A 214 2.82 -8.38 10.44
N ARG A 215 1.92 -8.23 11.42
CA ARG A 215 2.29 -8.02 12.83
C ARG A 215 3.20 -9.13 13.35
N LYS A 216 2.84 -10.39 13.09
CA LYS A 216 3.63 -11.56 13.50
C LYS A 216 5.02 -11.51 12.84
N GLY A 217 5.08 -11.27 11.52
CA GLY A 217 6.34 -11.11 10.80
C GLY A 217 7.22 -10.00 11.37
N LEU A 218 6.66 -8.81 11.61
CA LEU A 218 7.38 -7.68 12.23
C LEU A 218 7.92 -8.02 13.62
N ALA A 219 7.20 -8.84 14.40
CA ALA A 219 7.61 -9.25 15.74
C ALA A 219 8.67 -10.37 15.73
N SER A 220 8.69 -11.21 14.69
CA SER A 220 9.61 -12.35 14.57
C SER A 220 11.07 -11.96 14.35
N TRP A 221 11.35 -10.74 13.89
CA TRP A 221 12.69 -10.30 13.50
C TRP A 221 13.18 -9.13 14.34
N THR A 222 14.19 -9.34 15.18
CA THR A 222 14.76 -8.32 16.08
C THR A 222 15.42 -7.16 15.33
N GLU A 223 15.84 -7.40 14.09
CA GLU A 223 16.46 -6.43 13.18
C GLU A 223 15.46 -5.41 12.63
N ILE A 224 14.16 -5.70 12.73
CA ILE A 224 13.10 -4.78 12.32
C ILE A 224 12.95 -3.70 13.38
N SER A 225 13.01 -2.45 12.91
CA SER A 225 13.03 -1.25 13.74
C SER A 225 11.83 -1.17 14.70
N THR A 226 12.08 -0.68 15.92
CA THR A 226 11.05 -0.49 16.96
C THR A 226 10.01 0.54 16.51
N GLU A 227 10.42 1.52 15.71
CA GLU A 227 9.57 2.56 15.12
C GLU A 227 8.53 1.95 14.18
N LEU A 228 8.93 1.05 13.26
CA LEU A 228 8.00 0.38 12.36
C LEU A 228 6.98 -0.46 13.13
N ARG A 229 7.44 -1.22 14.14
CA ARG A 229 6.55 -2.00 15.01
C ARG A 229 5.57 -1.10 15.74
N ALA A 230 6.02 0.02 16.29
CA ALA A 230 5.17 0.96 17.01
C ALA A 230 4.14 1.64 16.09
N CYS A 231 4.54 2.06 14.89
CA CYS A 231 3.61 2.58 13.89
C CYS A 231 2.57 1.53 13.49
N PHE A 232 2.99 0.28 13.25
CA PHE A 232 2.05 -0.77 12.86
C PHE A 232 1.08 -1.13 14.00
N ASN A 233 1.57 -1.17 15.24
CA ASN A 233 0.72 -1.39 16.41
C ASN A 233 -0.31 -0.26 16.59
N LEU A 234 0.10 1.01 16.42
CA LEU A 234 -0.82 2.15 16.47
C LEU A 234 -1.90 2.05 15.38
N PHE A 235 -1.50 1.61 14.18
CA PHE A 235 -2.47 1.36 13.11
C PHE A 235 -3.51 0.32 13.52
N LEU A 236 -3.07 -0.84 14.04
CA LEU A 236 -3.96 -1.90 14.49
C LEU A 236 -4.88 -1.49 15.65
N GLU A 237 -4.43 -0.56 16.49
CA GLU A 237 -5.23 -0.03 17.59
C GLU A 237 -6.32 0.92 17.08
N LYS A 238 -5.99 1.82 16.15
CA LYS A 238 -6.92 2.88 15.72
C LYS A 238 -7.85 2.46 14.59
N PHE A 239 -7.34 1.74 13.60
CA PHE A 239 -8.11 1.41 12.40
C PHE A 239 -9.44 0.67 12.67
N PRO A 240 -9.53 -0.29 13.61
CA PRO A 240 -10.81 -0.94 13.92
C PRO A 240 -11.87 -0.01 14.54
N ASN A 241 -11.45 1.15 15.05
CA ASN A 241 -12.34 2.16 15.61
C ASN A 241 -12.77 3.23 14.58
N GLU A 242 -12.23 3.17 13.36
CA GLU A 242 -12.65 4.07 12.29
C GLU A 242 -14.08 3.74 11.81
N PRO A 243 -14.83 4.72 11.30
CA PRO A 243 -16.08 4.49 10.58
C PRO A 243 -16.09 3.33 9.59
N ALA A 244 -17.23 2.64 9.44
CA ALA A 244 -17.40 1.56 8.45
C ALA A 244 -17.06 2.02 7.02
N CYS A 245 -17.43 3.25 6.64
CA CYS A 245 -17.08 3.84 5.35
C CYS A 245 -15.57 3.99 5.10
N ILE A 246 -14.74 3.96 6.15
CA ILE A 246 -13.27 3.95 6.05
C ILE A 246 -12.74 2.52 6.06
N GLN A 247 -13.34 1.64 6.87
CA GLN A 247 -12.93 0.23 6.97
C GLN A 247 -13.18 -0.56 5.68
N GLU A 248 -14.25 -0.22 4.95
CA GLU A 248 -14.66 -0.90 3.72
C GLU A 248 -13.85 -0.48 2.48
N ILE A 249 -13.01 0.55 2.58
CA ILE A 249 -12.17 1.00 1.47
C ILE A 249 -10.89 0.16 1.41
N PRO A 250 -10.58 -0.50 0.28
CA PRO A 250 -9.51 -1.50 0.21
C PRO A 250 -8.08 -0.93 0.17
N THR A 251 -7.91 0.37 0.43
CA THR A 251 -6.72 1.14 0.01
C THR A 251 -6.15 1.95 1.17
N MET A 252 -4.87 1.75 1.51
CA MET A 252 -4.22 2.35 2.67
C MET A 252 -2.75 2.69 2.35
N ASN A 253 -2.21 3.81 2.84
CA ASN A 253 -0.82 4.21 2.58
C ASN A 253 -0.09 4.54 3.89
N MET A 254 0.61 3.58 4.47
CA MET A 254 1.39 3.79 5.68
C MET A 254 2.79 4.33 5.33
N LYS A 255 3.23 5.42 5.96
CA LYS A 255 4.54 6.04 5.70
C LYS A 255 5.30 6.30 7.00
N TRP A 256 6.43 5.63 7.19
CA TRP A 256 7.34 5.87 8.32
C TRP A 256 8.76 6.14 7.79
N ASP A 257 9.46 7.11 8.37
CA ASP A 257 10.88 7.39 8.13
C ASP A 257 11.35 7.30 6.66
N GLY A 258 10.69 8.04 5.76
CA GLY A 258 11.00 8.04 4.32
C GLY A 258 10.57 6.78 3.55
N THR A 259 10.29 5.69 4.26
CA THR A 259 9.79 4.41 3.73
C THR A 259 8.26 4.40 3.67
N ARG A 260 7.69 3.72 2.67
CA ARG A 260 6.24 3.67 2.44
C ARG A 260 5.79 2.21 2.28
N LEU A 261 4.88 1.76 3.14
CA LEU A 261 4.07 0.57 2.90
C LEU A 261 2.79 1.00 2.21
N GLN A 262 2.66 0.60 0.96
CA GLN A 262 1.47 0.85 0.17
C GLN A 262 0.58 -0.39 0.24
N PHE A 263 -0.66 -0.19 0.66
CA PHE A 263 -1.76 -1.06 0.28
C PHE A 263 -2.32 -0.50 -1.04
N LEU A 264 -3.34 -1.13 -1.64
CA LEU A 264 -3.87 -0.71 -2.94
C LEU A 264 -4.18 0.82 -2.97
N GLU A 265 -4.17 1.45 -4.14
CA GLU A 265 -4.43 2.90 -4.29
C GLU A 265 -5.94 3.19 -4.30
N GLY A 266 -6.37 4.23 -3.58
CA GLY A 266 -7.77 4.69 -3.59
C GLY A 266 -8.00 6.07 -2.97
N ASP A 267 -9.26 6.33 -2.65
CA ASP A 267 -9.80 7.66 -2.27
C ASP A 267 -9.51 8.07 -0.82
N LEU A 268 -8.97 7.14 -0.03
CA LEU A 268 -8.62 7.32 1.37
C LEU A 268 -7.15 6.95 1.61
N THR A 269 -6.46 7.79 2.36
CA THR A 269 -5.06 7.59 2.75
C THR A 269 -4.95 7.66 4.27
N VAL A 270 -4.83 6.51 4.93
CA VAL A 270 -4.41 6.46 6.35
C VAL A 270 -2.89 6.54 6.42
N THR A 271 -2.37 7.65 6.93
CA THR A 271 -0.94 7.85 7.17
C THR A 271 -0.61 7.62 8.63
N VAL A 272 0.35 6.73 8.91
CA VAL A 272 0.94 6.59 10.25
C VAL A 272 2.40 6.98 10.20
N THR A 273 2.76 8.08 10.87
CA THR A 273 4.10 8.68 10.85
C THR A 273 4.80 8.60 12.20
N TRP A 274 6.11 8.33 12.20
CA TRP A 274 6.96 8.45 13.38
C TRP A 274 7.56 9.86 13.45
N LEU A 275 7.24 10.61 14.49
CA LEU A 275 7.69 11.99 14.71
C LEU A 275 8.00 12.18 16.20
N ASN A 276 9.18 12.71 16.53
CA ASN A 276 9.62 12.98 17.91
C ASN A 276 9.43 11.76 18.85
N ASP A 277 9.94 10.61 18.43
CA ASP A 277 9.85 9.34 19.17
C ASP A 277 8.42 8.86 19.46
N LYS A 278 7.46 9.31 18.64
CA LYS A 278 6.05 8.94 18.78
C LYS A 278 5.41 8.64 17.43
N ALA A 279 4.67 7.53 17.38
CA ALA A 279 3.79 7.24 16.27
C ALA A 279 2.56 8.16 16.30
N THR A 280 2.21 8.70 15.14
CA THR A 280 1.05 9.57 14.91
C THR A 280 0.20 8.95 13.81
N TYR A 281 -1.12 9.02 13.95
CA TYR A 281 -2.07 8.42 13.02
C TYR A 281 -2.96 9.54 12.48
N ASN A 282 -3.06 9.62 11.15
CA ASN A 282 -3.84 10.63 10.46
C ASN A 282 -4.58 10.01 9.26
N VAL A 283 -5.87 10.32 9.12
CA VAL A 283 -6.67 9.92 7.97
C VAL A 283 -6.82 11.12 7.04
N GLN A 284 -6.34 10.99 5.82
CA GLN A 284 -6.54 11.95 4.75
C GLN A 284 -7.59 11.41 3.78
N VAL A 285 -8.63 12.20 3.55
CA VAL A 285 -9.70 11.88 2.62
C VAL A 285 -9.54 12.72 1.36
N LYS A 286 -9.70 12.12 0.18
CA LYS A 286 -9.61 12.84 -1.10
C LYS A 286 -10.95 13.29 -1.64
N THR A 287 -12.03 12.57 -1.33
CA THR A 287 -13.36 12.81 -1.92
C THR A 287 -14.36 13.35 -0.91
N TRP A 288 -15.29 14.16 -1.39
CA TRP A 288 -16.38 14.70 -0.60
C TRP A 288 -17.27 13.60 -0.01
N ALA A 289 -17.59 12.57 -0.79
CA ALA A 289 -18.48 11.49 -0.38
C ALA A 289 -18.02 10.81 0.93
N ILE A 290 -16.72 10.44 1.02
CA ILE A 290 -16.18 9.80 2.22
C ILE A 290 -16.13 10.78 3.39
N TYR A 291 -15.67 12.01 3.13
CA TYR A 291 -15.53 13.02 4.18
C TYR A 291 -16.88 13.37 4.80
N GLN A 292 -17.93 13.39 3.98
CA GLN A 292 -19.28 13.61 4.44
C GLN A 292 -19.77 12.48 5.36
N GLU A 293 -19.54 11.22 5.00
CA GLU A 293 -19.89 10.10 5.87
C GLU A 293 -19.15 10.18 7.22
N MET A 294 -17.88 10.61 7.21
CA MET A 294 -17.14 10.86 8.46
C MET A 294 -17.80 11.95 9.32
N LEU A 295 -18.25 13.03 8.69
CA LEU A 295 -18.92 14.13 9.39
C LEU A 295 -20.28 13.71 9.98
N LYS A 296 -21.01 12.78 9.36
CA LYS A 296 -22.27 12.25 9.89
C LYS A 296 -22.10 11.44 11.18
N LEU A 297 -20.93 10.84 11.37
CA LEU A 297 -20.67 9.92 12.47
C LEU A 297 -20.18 10.62 13.74
N SER A 298 -19.90 11.93 13.69
CA SER A 298 -19.44 12.68 14.85
C SER A 298 -19.98 14.11 14.86
N GLU A 299 -20.53 14.52 16.00
CA GLU A 299 -20.86 15.92 16.25
C GLU A 299 -19.57 16.74 16.32
N GLN A 300 -19.49 17.77 15.48
CA GLN A 300 -18.31 18.62 15.42
C GLN A 300 -18.39 19.72 16.48
N PRO A 301 -17.28 20.13 17.11
CA PRO A 301 -17.28 21.30 17.97
C PRO A 301 -17.70 22.57 17.20
N LEU A 302 -18.69 23.30 17.69
CA LEU A 302 -19.12 24.56 17.08
C LEU A 302 -18.24 25.71 17.57
N SER A 303 -17.18 25.99 16.81
CA SER A 303 -16.36 27.19 16.95
C SER A 303 -16.04 27.79 15.59
N LYS A 304 -15.66 29.07 15.56
CA LYS A 304 -15.31 29.76 14.31
C LYS A 304 -14.12 29.12 13.63
N GLU A 305 -13.11 28.74 14.42
CA GLU A 305 -11.91 28.07 13.96
C GLU A 305 -12.24 26.70 13.37
N ASN A 306 -13.10 25.91 14.03
CA ASN A 306 -13.47 24.59 13.54
C ASN A 306 -14.30 24.67 12.26
N LEU A 307 -15.29 25.57 12.19
CA LEU A 307 -16.08 25.79 10.96
C LEU A 307 -15.21 26.24 9.78
N LEU A 308 -14.27 27.16 10.01
CA LEU A 308 -13.32 27.58 8.98
C LEU A 308 -12.39 26.44 8.54
N MET A 309 -11.90 25.63 9.49
CA MET A 309 -11.05 24.48 9.20
C MET A 309 -11.81 23.43 8.37
N VAL A 310 -13.05 23.10 8.75
CA VAL A 310 -13.89 22.15 7.99
C VAL A 310 -14.17 22.72 6.60
N ARG A 311 -14.60 23.98 6.47
CA ARG A 311 -14.79 24.63 5.16
C ARG A 311 -13.53 24.57 4.29
N GLN A 312 -12.38 24.85 4.86
CA GLN A 312 -11.11 24.79 4.13
C GLN A 312 -10.77 23.35 3.70
N LYS A 313 -11.02 22.35 4.54
CA LYS A 313 -10.89 20.94 4.15
C LYS A 313 -11.82 20.61 2.99
N VAL A 314 -13.11 20.95 3.11
CA VAL A 314 -14.14 20.68 2.10
C VAL A 314 -13.73 21.23 0.74
N ARG A 315 -13.27 22.48 0.65
CA ARG A 315 -12.82 23.10 -0.61
C ARG A 315 -11.71 22.34 -1.35
N ASN A 316 -10.89 21.57 -0.62
CA ASN A 316 -9.78 20.83 -1.20
C ASN A 316 -10.16 19.38 -1.59
N LEU A 317 -11.41 18.97 -1.35
CA LEU A 317 -11.89 17.63 -1.71
C LEU A 317 -12.39 17.59 -3.14
N GLN A 318 -12.28 16.41 -3.76
CA GLN A 318 -12.83 16.14 -5.07
C GLN A 318 -14.33 15.81 -4.98
N GLY A 319 -15.11 16.29 -5.95
CA GLY A 319 -16.55 15.98 -6.06
C GLY A 319 -17.44 16.74 -5.07
N VAL A 320 -16.98 17.87 -4.54
CA VAL A 320 -17.77 18.75 -3.68
C VAL A 320 -18.81 19.47 -4.53
N PRO A 321 -20.12 19.40 -4.19
CA PRO A 321 -21.12 20.19 -4.87
C PRO A 321 -20.91 21.69 -4.61
N ASP A 322 -21.04 22.52 -5.65
CA ASP A 322 -20.82 23.98 -5.57
C ASP A 322 -21.60 24.65 -4.42
N LYS A 323 -22.81 24.13 -4.15
CA LYS A 323 -23.70 24.64 -3.12
C LYS A 323 -23.28 24.34 -1.69
N VAL A 324 -22.42 23.36 -1.46
CA VAL A 324 -21.89 23.07 -0.11
C VAL A 324 -21.06 24.26 0.37
N GLU A 325 -20.29 24.89 -0.52
CA GLU A 325 -19.51 26.07 -0.15
C GLU A 325 -20.41 27.25 0.25
N ASP A 326 -21.50 27.48 -0.47
CA ASP A 326 -22.50 28.51 -0.15
C ASP A 326 -23.12 28.27 1.24
N VAL A 327 -23.39 27.00 1.60
CA VAL A 327 -23.91 26.62 2.92
C VAL A 327 -22.91 26.96 4.03
N PHE A 328 -21.62 26.61 3.86
CA PHE A 328 -20.58 26.98 4.83
C PHE A 328 -20.39 28.50 4.94
N ASN A 329 -20.46 29.23 3.82
CA ASN A 329 -20.35 30.69 3.80
C ASN A 329 -21.48 31.33 4.60
N MET A 330 -22.72 30.91 4.33
CA MET A 330 -23.91 31.38 5.05
C MET A 330 -23.83 31.08 6.54
N ALA A 331 -23.45 29.85 6.89
CA ALA A 331 -23.30 29.44 8.28
C ALA A 331 -22.28 30.33 9.00
N ILE A 332 -21.09 30.53 8.44
CA ILE A 332 -20.04 31.34 9.07
C ILE A 332 -20.45 32.81 9.16
N GLU A 333 -21.05 33.38 8.12
CA GLU A 333 -21.44 34.79 8.11
C GLU A 333 -22.57 35.07 9.10
N LYS A 334 -23.64 34.28 9.05
CA LYS A 334 -24.85 34.53 9.83
C LYS A 334 -24.73 34.08 11.27
N PHE A 335 -24.20 32.88 11.52
CA PHE A 335 -24.13 32.34 12.88
C PHE A 335 -23.23 33.19 13.78
N PHE A 336 -22.07 33.62 13.28
CA PHE A 336 -21.15 34.46 14.06
C PHE A 336 -21.56 35.94 14.11
N ALA A 337 -22.64 36.33 13.44
CA ALA A 337 -23.30 37.62 13.61
C ALA A 337 -24.43 37.59 14.66
N GLU A 338 -24.84 36.41 15.13
CA GLU A 338 -25.83 36.26 16.21
C GLU A 338 -25.25 36.63 17.58
N GLN A 339 -26.09 36.78 18.60
CA GLN A 339 -25.64 37.08 19.96
C GLN A 339 -24.83 35.92 20.56
N GLU A 340 -23.84 36.25 21.41
CA GLU A 340 -22.96 35.25 22.03
C GLU A 340 -23.73 34.21 22.86
N VAL A 341 -24.83 34.61 23.51
CA VAL A 341 -25.70 33.73 24.29
C VAL A 341 -26.35 32.64 23.43
N LEU A 342 -26.65 32.94 22.16
CA LEU A 342 -27.08 31.91 21.20
C LEU A 342 -25.89 31.00 20.87
N GLN A 343 -24.75 31.59 20.51
CA GLN A 343 -23.56 30.88 20.04
C GLN A 343 -22.97 29.90 21.06
N ASN A 344 -23.01 30.22 22.36
CA ASN A 344 -22.37 29.43 23.42
C ASN A 344 -23.13 28.13 23.78
N ASN A 345 -24.36 27.96 23.30
CA ASN A 345 -25.21 26.80 23.58
C ASN A 345 -26.03 26.38 22.36
N ALA A 346 -25.39 26.33 21.19
CA ALA A 346 -26.04 26.11 19.91
C ALA A 346 -25.74 24.75 19.28
N LYS A 347 -26.72 24.23 18.56
CA LYS A 347 -26.61 23.13 17.61
C LYS A 347 -26.86 23.68 16.23
N LEU A 348 -25.80 23.83 15.45
CA LEU A 348 -25.84 24.28 14.07
C LEU A 348 -25.93 23.06 13.14
N VAL A 349 -27.02 22.98 12.38
CA VAL A 349 -27.33 21.90 11.46
C VAL A 349 -27.25 22.43 10.04
N MET A 350 -26.31 21.92 9.26
CA MET A 350 -26.15 22.27 7.84
C MET A 350 -26.67 21.15 6.95
N LYS A 351 -27.77 21.41 6.23
CA LYS A 351 -28.40 20.49 5.30
C LYS A 351 -27.98 20.84 3.86
N CYS A 352 -27.21 19.95 3.27
CA CYS A 352 -26.81 20.01 1.88
C CYS A 352 -27.56 18.94 1.08
N ASP A 353 -27.56 19.03 -0.25
CA ASP A 353 -28.27 18.08 -1.15
C ASP A 353 -27.89 16.61 -0.96
N VAL A 354 -26.75 16.37 -0.32
CA VAL A 354 -26.15 15.05 -0.11
C VAL A 354 -26.20 14.60 1.37
N GLY A 355 -26.72 15.41 2.30
CA GLY A 355 -26.86 15.03 3.71
C GLY A 355 -26.70 16.17 4.74
N GLU A 356 -26.67 15.80 6.02
CA GLU A 356 -26.64 16.71 7.17
C GLU A 356 -25.26 16.73 7.85
N ILE A 357 -24.81 17.91 8.27
CA ILE A 357 -23.59 18.12 9.06
C ILE A 357 -23.96 18.88 10.32
N VAL A 358 -23.53 18.37 11.48
CA VAL A 358 -23.94 18.89 12.78
C VAL A 358 -22.74 19.41 13.56
N PHE A 359 -22.85 20.65 14.04
CA PHE A 359 -21.90 21.29 14.93
C PHE A 359 -22.59 21.64 16.26
N VAL A 360 -21.93 21.42 17.39
CA VAL A 360 -22.49 21.65 18.73
C VAL A 360 -21.54 22.46 19.61
N SER A 361 -22.08 23.48 20.29
CA SER A 361 -21.45 24.23 21.39
C SER A 361 -22.30 24.08 22.65
N GLY A 362 -21.64 24.00 23.80
CA GLY A 362 -22.34 23.82 25.08
C GLY A 362 -23.21 22.57 25.10
N LYS A 363 -24.50 22.74 25.42
CA LYS A 363 -25.49 21.65 25.41
C LYS A 363 -26.27 21.55 24.10
N GLY A 364 -26.09 22.50 23.18
CA GLY A 364 -26.79 22.52 21.89
C GLY A 364 -28.30 22.78 21.97
N GLU A 365 -28.76 23.55 22.95
CA GLU A 365 -30.21 23.79 23.17
C GLU A 365 -30.80 24.80 22.18
N ASN A 366 -29.98 25.69 21.60
CA ASN A 366 -30.38 26.61 20.53
C ASN A 366 -30.14 25.95 19.16
N ILE A 367 -31.20 25.58 18.43
CA ILE A 367 -31.06 24.89 17.14
C ILE A 367 -31.11 25.90 16.00
N VAL A 368 -30.07 25.90 15.18
CA VAL A 368 -29.92 26.73 13.98
C VAL A 368 -29.79 25.83 12.76
N ASP A 369 -30.61 26.05 11.76
CA ASP A 369 -30.56 25.34 10.48
C ASP A 369 -30.01 26.24 9.38
N VAL A 370 -29.10 25.69 8.58
CA VAL A 370 -28.68 26.24 7.29
C VAL A 370 -28.97 25.20 6.22
N TYR A 371 -29.83 25.51 5.26
CA TYR A 371 -30.31 24.51 4.31
C TYR A 371 -30.43 25.06 2.90
N LEU A 372 -30.27 24.18 1.91
CA LEU A 372 -30.56 24.50 0.51
C LEU A 372 -32.03 24.20 0.18
N SER A 373 -32.72 25.17 -0.43
CA SER A 373 -34.04 24.99 -1.05
C SER A 373 -34.08 25.78 -2.34
N ASP A 374 -34.61 25.20 -3.41
CA ASP A 374 -34.77 25.89 -4.72
C ASP A 374 -33.46 26.57 -5.22
N GLY A 375 -32.31 25.94 -4.97
CA GLY A 375 -30.99 26.45 -5.36
C GLY A 375 -30.46 27.64 -4.54
N LYS A 376 -31.18 28.04 -3.49
CA LYS A 376 -30.80 29.11 -2.55
C LYS A 376 -30.52 28.56 -1.16
N VAL A 377 -29.54 29.17 -0.48
CA VAL A 377 -29.20 28.83 0.90
C VAL A 377 -30.00 29.70 1.86
N TYR A 378 -30.62 29.08 2.84
CA TYR A 378 -31.40 29.73 3.88
C TYR A 378 -30.75 29.51 5.24
N TYR A 379 -30.90 30.50 6.12
CA TYR A 379 -30.48 30.45 7.52
C TYR A 379 -31.72 30.66 8.40
N LYS A 380 -31.93 29.80 9.39
CA LYS A 380 -33.12 29.86 10.25
C LYS A 380 -32.81 29.38 11.67
N ASN A 381 -33.18 30.18 12.66
CA ASN A 381 -33.21 29.73 14.05
C ASN A 381 -34.51 28.94 14.28
N LEU A 382 -34.39 27.64 14.50
CA LEU A 382 -35.53 26.74 14.72
C LEU A 382 -35.98 26.73 16.17
N GLN A 383 -35.02 26.75 17.09
CA GLN A 383 -35.27 26.69 18.51
C GLN A 383 -34.33 27.65 19.23
N GLU A 384 -34.91 28.51 20.05
CA GLU A 384 -34.19 29.47 20.88
C GLU A 384 -34.65 29.30 22.32
N THR A 385 -33.71 29.31 23.26
CA THR A 385 -34.01 29.35 24.69
C THR A 385 -34.72 30.65 25.06
N THR A 386 -35.41 30.65 26.21
CA THR A 386 -36.09 31.85 26.74
C THR A 386 -35.13 33.02 26.91
N GLU A 387 -33.88 32.75 27.30
CA GLU A 387 -32.82 33.75 27.46
C GLU A 387 -32.49 34.44 26.14
N VAL A 388 -32.31 33.67 25.06
CA VAL A 388 -32.04 34.22 23.71
C VAL A 388 -33.23 35.06 23.23
N LYS A 389 -34.46 34.57 23.39
CA LYS A 389 -35.68 35.32 22.99
C LYS A 389 -35.82 36.62 23.77
N PHE A 390 -35.57 36.59 25.07
CA PHE A 390 -35.60 37.77 25.92
C PHE A 390 -34.56 38.80 25.48
N LEU A 391 -33.32 38.38 25.24
CA LEU A 391 -32.24 39.26 24.78
C LEU A 391 -32.55 39.86 23.41
N LYS A 392 -33.05 39.08 22.45
CA LYS A 392 -33.47 39.59 21.14
C LYS A 392 -34.54 40.67 21.27
N THR A 393 -35.59 40.37 22.04
CA THR A 393 -36.68 41.32 22.30
C THR A 393 -36.16 42.60 22.97
N LEU A 394 -35.27 42.48 23.94
CA LEU A 394 -34.65 43.62 24.62
C LEU A 394 -33.82 44.46 23.65
N MET A 395 -33.01 43.83 22.80
CA MET A 395 -32.20 44.52 21.79
C MET A 395 -33.05 45.21 20.71
N ASP A 396 -34.16 44.62 20.31
CA ASP A 396 -35.12 45.24 19.39
C ASP A 396 -35.78 46.48 20.01
N ILE A 397 -36.14 46.40 21.29
CA ILE A 397 -36.66 47.54 22.05
C ILE A 397 -35.59 48.64 22.15
N ILE A 398 -34.36 48.29 22.52
CA ILE A 398 -33.26 49.26 22.63
C ILE A 398 -32.99 49.92 21.27
N SER A 399 -32.96 49.15 20.18
CA SER A 399 -32.73 49.67 18.83
C SER A 399 -33.85 50.61 18.38
N SER A 400 -35.10 50.22 18.62
CA SER A 400 -36.28 51.04 18.33
C SER A 400 -36.27 52.35 19.13
N LEU A 401 -35.89 52.29 20.42
CA LEU A 401 -35.74 53.47 21.27
C LEU A 401 -34.59 54.36 20.79
N TRP A 402 -33.48 53.77 20.37
CA TRP A 402 -32.32 54.51 19.86
C TRP A 402 -32.65 55.23 18.55
N GLU A 403 -33.32 54.57 17.60
CA GLU A 403 -33.81 55.21 16.38
C GLU A 403 -34.82 56.32 16.67
N ALA A 404 -35.76 56.10 17.59
CA ALA A 404 -36.70 57.13 18.01
C ALA A 404 -35.98 58.33 18.64
N LEU A 405 -34.98 58.09 19.48
CA LEU A 405 -34.16 59.14 20.10
C LEU A 405 -33.35 59.92 19.04
N ILE A 406 -32.71 59.24 18.09
CA ILE A 406 -31.99 59.91 16.98
C ILE A 406 -32.96 60.74 16.16
N ASN A 407 -34.09 60.18 15.73
CA ASN A 407 -35.06 60.88 14.90
C ASN A 407 -35.67 62.10 15.62
N ASN A 408 -35.86 62.01 16.94
CA ASN A 408 -36.37 63.11 17.75
C ASN A 408 -35.27 64.16 18.01
N MET A 409 -34.03 63.75 18.25
CA MET A 409 -32.86 64.65 18.34
C MET A 409 -32.61 65.40 17.03
N VAL A 410 -32.79 64.75 15.88
CA VAL A 410 -32.66 65.38 14.56
C VAL A 410 -33.82 66.37 14.29
N LYS A 411 -35.06 66.01 14.64
CA LYS A 411 -36.22 66.90 14.50
C LYS A 411 -36.20 68.11 15.43
N ARG A 412 -35.65 67.95 16.62
CA ARG A 412 -35.59 68.99 17.66
C ARG A 412 -34.16 69.45 17.93
N PHE A 413 -33.27 69.32 16.94
CA PHE A 413 -31.84 69.59 17.13
C PHE A 413 -31.58 71.02 17.65
N SER A 414 -32.38 72.00 17.21
CA SER A 414 -32.34 73.38 17.71
C SER A 414 -32.76 73.51 19.17
N GLU A 415 -33.81 72.81 19.62
CA GLU A 415 -34.27 72.80 21.03
C GLU A 415 -33.33 71.95 21.93
N PHE A 416 -32.72 70.90 21.37
CA PHE A 416 -31.76 70.05 22.06
C PHE A 416 -30.45 70.78 22.35
N LEU A 417 -29.99 71.64 21.44
CA LEU A 417 -28.83 72.51 21.66
C LEU A 417 -29.05 73.49 22.83
N GLU A 418 -30.28 73.94 23.06
CA GLU A 418 -30.64 74.79 24.21
C GLU A 418 -30.69 74.01 25.54
N LEU A 419 -30.93 72.68 25.49
CA LEU A 419 -30.99 71.80 26.66
C LEU A 419 -29.66 71.16 27.06
N LEU A 420 -28.64 71.20 26.19
CA LEU A 420 -27.28 70.66 26.44
C LEU A 420 -26.64 71.11 27.78
N PRO A 421 -26.74 72.38 28.20
CA PRO A 421 -26.19 72.81 29.50
C PRO A 421 -26.88 72.13 30.70
N THR A 422 -28.16 71.78 30.55
CA THR A 422 -28.99 71.17 31.59
C THR A 422 -28.78 69.65 31.62
N ILE A 423 -28.69 69.01 30.45
CA ILE A 423 -28.35 67.58 30.31
C ILE A 423 -26.93 67.31 30.82
N GLY A 424 -25.97 68.20 30.55
CA GLY A 424 -24.60 68.11 31.08
C GLY A 424 -24.56 68.08 32.61
N LYS A 425 -25.40 68.89 33.29
CA LYS A 425 -25.53 68.87 34.76
C LYS A 425 -26.19 67.59 35.27
N TYR A 426 -27.18 67.06 34.55
CA TYR A 426 -27.89 65.84 34.94
C TYR A 426 -27.03 64.59 34.77
N MET A 427 -26.29 64.50 33.66
CA MET A 427 -25.36 63.41 33.38
C MET A 427 -24.24 63.37 34.43
N VAL A 428 -23.59 64.48 34.76
CA VAL A 428 -22.55 64.52 35.82
C VAL A 428 -23.08 64.01 37.18
N LYS A 429 -24.36 64.25 37.48
CA LYS A 429 -24.98 63.83 38.73
C LYS A 429 -25.32 62.33 38.79
N HIS A 430 -25.70 61.73 37.67
CA HIS A 430 -26.21 60.34 37.63
C HIS A 430 -25.28 59.34 36.91
N PHE A 431 -24.23 59.81 36.24
CA PHE A 431 -23.20 58.98 35.61
C PHE A 431 -22.55 57.94 36.55
N PRO A 432 -22.31 58.23 37.85
CA PRO A 432 -21.77 57.24 38.78
C PRO A 432 -22.73 56.07 39.08
N GLU A 433 -24.05 56.27 38.99
CA GLU A 433 -25.02 55.17 39.17
C GLU A 433 -25.18 54.34 37.89
N PHE A 434 -25.09 54.97 36.72
CA PHE A 434 -25.06 54.27 35.44
C PHE A 434 -23.80 53.38 35.30
N LEU A 435 -22.64 53.86 35.77
CA LEU A 435 -21.40 53.07 35.85
C LEU A 435 -21.49 51.86 36.80
N LYS A 436 -22.40 51.87 37.79
CA LYS A 436 -22.63 50.71 38.67
C LYS A 436 -23.48 49.61 38.02
N LEU A 437 -24.22 49.93 36.96
CA LEU A 437 -25.02 48.96 36.19
C LEU A 437 -24.23 48.33 35.04
N LEU A 438 -23.15 48.95 34.60
CA LEU A 438 -22.28 48.46 33.53
C LEU A 438 -21.65 47.07 33.79
N PRO A 439 -21.22 46.70 35.02
CA PRO A 439 -20.75 45.33 35.32
C PRO A 439 -21.85 44.27 35.27
N LEU A 440 -23.12 44.66 35.47
CA LEU A 440 -24.27 43.78 35.31
C LEU A 440 -24.63 43.59 33.83
N ILE A 441 -24.35 44.57 32.97
CA ILE A 441 -24.53 44.46 31.52
C ILE A 441 -23.35 43.70 30.88
N GLY A 442 -22.11 43.96 31.31
CA GLY A 442 -20.91 43.27 30.83
C GLY A 442 -20.72 41.84 31.33
N LYS A 443 -21.68 41.30 32.10
CA LYS A 443 -21.77 39.86 32.45
C LYS A 443 -22.74 39.09 31.53
N TYR A 444 -23.50 39.81 30.70
CA TYR A 444 -24.54 39.28 29.80
C TYR A 444 -24.42 39.80 28.35
N MET A 445 -23.39 40.62 28.08
CA MET A 445 -22.81 40.91 26.77
C MET A 445 -21.46 40.22 26.70
#